data_AF-A0A2G7G000-F1
#
_entry.id   AF-A0A2G7G000-F1
#
_cell.length_a   1.000
_cell.length_b   1.000
_cell.length_c   1.000
_cell.angle_alpha   90.00
_cell.angle_beta   90.00
_cell.angle_gamma   90.00
#
_symmetry.space_group_name_H-M   'P 1'
#
loop_
_entity.id
_entity.type
_entity.pdbx_description
1 polymer ?
#
loop_
_entity_poly.entity_id
_entity_poly.type
_entity_poly.pdbx_seq_one_letter_code
_entity_poly.pdbx_strand_id
1 'polypeptide(L)'
;MSKSNQFQFRSASLAHDDTQFIIAAFDSTLPYLTPIGFGGMWGERPFSQREGFEQDTVKSIKKPEQDQDRIHVFIAEAETPDSVNRNEHTGRKTVCACWGCGIM
;
A
#
# COMPACT_ATOMS: atom_id res chain seq x y z
N MET A 1 -16.36 -23.17 -6.01
CA MET A 1 -14.90 -23.04 -6.21
C MET A 1 -14.59 -21.56 -6.26
N SER A 2 -13.95 -21.02 -5.23
CA SER A 2 -13.54 -19.62 -5.15
C SER A 2 -12.47 -19.37 -6.21
N LYS A 3 -12.68 -18.38 -7.10
CA LYS A 3 -11.63 -17.88 -8.01
C LYS A 3 -10.42 -17.51 -7.16
N SER A 4 -9.27 -18.08 -7.46
CA SER A 4 -7.99 -17.62 -6.92
C SER A 4 -7.80 -16.18 -7.37
N ASN A 5 -7.77 -15.22 -6.44
CA ASN A 5 -7.42 -13.85 -6.78
C ASN A 5 -5.94 -13.86 -7.17
N GLN A 6 -5.66 -13.77 -8.48
CA GLN A 6 -4.31 -13.71 -8.99
C GLN A 6 -3.78 -12.29 -8.79
N PHE A 7 -2.70 -12.16 -8.02
CA PHE A 7 -2.00 -10.89 -7.85
C PHE A 7 -0.93 -10.74 -8.92
N GLN A 8 -0.88 -9.56 -9.54
CA GLN A 8 0.19 -9.11 -10.41
C GLN A 8 1.05 -8.11 -9.63
N PHE A 9 2.36 -8.30 -9.64
CA PHE A 9 3.29 -7.43 -8.93
C PHE A 9 4.02 -6.53 -9.92
N ARG A 10 4.11 -5.25 -9.60
CA ARG A 10 4.91 -4.27 -10.34
C ARG A 10 5.72 -3.41 -9.39
N SER A 11 6.87 -2.91 -9.83
CA SER A 11 7.63 -1.94 -9.06
C SER A 11 6.82 -0.65 -8.86
N ALA A 12 6.88 -0.08 -7.66
CA ALA A 12 6.30 1.22 -7.39
C ALA A 12 7.03 2.31 -8.20
N SER A 13 6.28 3.30 -8.64
CA SER A 13 6.73 4.37 -9.52
C SER A 13 5.98 5.67 -9.21
N LEU A 14 6.72 6.78 -9.25
CA LEU A 14 6.13 8.11 -9.08
C LEU A 14 5.24 8.53 -10.25
N ALA A 15 5.34 7.86 -11.40
CA ALA A 15 4.51 8.15 -12.56
C ALA A 15 3.05 7.66 -12.39
N HIS A 16 2.79 6.74 -11.46
CA HIS A 16 1.48 6.11 -11.27
C HIS A 16 0.78 6.54 -9.97
N ASP A 17 1.22 7.64 -9.36
CA ASP A 17 0.72 8.12 -8.06
C ASP A 17 0.87 7.08 -6.93
N ASP A 18 1.85 6.18 -7.05
CA ASP A 18 2.02 5.06 -6.12
C ASP A 18 2.34 5.53 -4.70
N THR A 19 2.92 6.73 -4.54
CA THR A 19 3.13 7.34 -3.22
C THR A 19 1.81 7.53 -2.48
N GLN A 20 0.83 8.19 -3.11
CA GLN A 20 -0.46 8.45 -2.48
C GLN A 20 -1.25 7.16 -2.30
N PHE A 21 -1.14 6.25 -3.27
CA PHE A 21 -1.71 4.92 -3.16
C PHE A 21 -1.18 4.16 -1.92
N ILE A 22 0.14 4.15 -1.70
CA ILE A 22 0.77 3.51 -0.53
C ILE A 22 0.27 4.16 0.76
N ILE A 23 0.30 5.50 0.86
CA ILE A 23 -0.16 6.22 2.05
C ILE A 23 -1.63 5.90 2.37
N ALA A 24 -2.49 5.92 1.36
CA ALA A 24 -3.91 5.60 1.51
C ALA A 24 -4.12 4.14 1.95
N ALA A 25 -3.32 3.20 1.43
CA ALA A 25 -3.36 1.82 1.86
C ALA A 25 -3.01 1.70 3.35
N PHE A 26 -1.97 2.36 3.83
CA PHE A 26 -1.61 2.38 5.26
C PHE A 26 -2.72 2.99 6.13
N ASP A 27 -3.25 4.15 5.75
CA ASP A 27 -4.35 4.80 6.47
C ASP A 27 -5.59 3.89 6.57
N SER A 28 -5.89 3.14 5.50
CA SER A 28 -7.03 2.23 5.46
C SER A 28 -6.92 1.05 6.44
N THR A 29 -5.72 0.72 6.91
CA THR A 29 -5.50 -0.37 7.87
C THR A 29 -5.78 0.02 9.31
N LEU A 30 -5.57 1.30 9.67
CA LEU A 30 -5.65 1.77 11.05
C LEU A 30 -6.99 1.45 11.74
N PRO A 31 -8.17 1.64 11.10
CA PRO A 31 -9.46 1.30 11.72
C PRO A 31 -9.60 -0.17 12.11
N TYR A 32 -8.89 -1.07 11.43
CA TYR A 32 -8.90 -2.51 11.72
C TYR A 32 -7.90 -2.90 12.81
N LEU A 33 -6.81 -2.13 12.95
CA LEU A 33 -5.77 -2.39 13.96
C LEU A 33 -6.12 -1.83 15.34
N THR A 34 -6.90 -0.74 15.40
CA THR A 34 -7.37 -0.15 16.66
C THR A 34 -8.14 -1.14 17.56
N PRO A 35 -9.20 -1.84 17.09
CA PRO A 35 -10.01 -2.71 17.95
C PRO A 35 -9.26 -3.95 18.46
N ILE A 36 -8.22 -4.39 17.75
CA ILE A 36 -7.41 -5.56 18.14
C ILE A 36 -6.23 -5.18 19.06
N GLY A 37 -6.15 -3.92 19.51
CA GLY A 37 -5.12 -3.46 20.44
C GLY A 37 -3.75 -3.18 19.82
N PHE A 38 -3.64 -3.23 18.49
CA PHE A 38 -2.39 -2.93 17.76
C PHE A 38 -2.22 -1.45 17.45
N GLY A 39 -3.20 -0.60 17.76
CA GLY A 39 -3.13 0.85 17.54
C GLY A 39 -1.92 1.53 18.20
N GLY A 40 -1.45 1.02 19.35
CA GLY A 40 -0.27 1.56 20.03
C GLY A 40 1.06 1.34 19.29
N MET A 41 1.21 0.21 18.57
CA MET A 41 2.41 -0.07 17.76
C MET A 41 2.42 0.71 16.46
N TRP A 42 1.24 0.89 15.86
CA TRP A 42 1.13 1.55 14.56
C TRP A 42 0.95 3.05 14.69
N GLY A 43 0.52 3.54 15.85
CA GLY A 43 0.11 4.91 16.10
C GLY A 43 -1.33 5.16 15.67
N GLU A 44 -2.02 6.07 16.37
CA GLU A 44 -3.43 6.41 16.09
C GLU A 44 -3.59 7.46 15.00
N ARG A 45 -2.53 8.21 14.71
CA ARG A 45 -2.54 9.27 13.69
C ARG A 45 -2.40 8.66 12.29
N PRO A 46 -3.26 9.01 11.32
CA PRO A 46 -3.08 8.62 9.92
C PRO A 46 -1.67 8.95 9.41
N PHE A 47 -1.09 8.06 8.64
CA PHE A 47 0.21 8.20 7.97
C PHE A 47 0.23 9.40 7.02
N SER A 48 -0.88 9.71 6.35
CA SER A 48 -1.02 10.95 5.56
C SER A 48 -0.82 12.23 6.38
N GLN A 49 -1.04 12.16 7.69
CA GLN A 49 -0.86 13.30 8.58
C GLN A 49 0.49 13.27 9.30
N ARG A 50 1.31 12.24 9.13
CA ARG A 50 2.63 12.13 9.77
C ARG A 50 3.66 12.91 8.96
N GLU A 51 4.34 13.82 9.64
CA GLU A 51 5.43 14.58 9.05
C GLU A 51 6.54 13.63 8.58
N GLY A 52 7.06 13.85 7.38
CA GLY A 52 8.16 13.06 6.81
C GLY A 52 7.73 11.77 6.08
N PHE A 53 6.56 11.21 6.38
CA PHE A 53 6.18 9.89 5.86
C PHE A 53 6.03 9.86 4.33
N GLU A 54 5.39 10.88 3.76
CA GLU A 54 5.29 11.02 2.30
C GLU A 54 6.67 11.19 1.66
N GLN A 55 7.51 12.05 2.24
CA GLN A 55 8.85 12.30 1.73
C GLN A 55 9.71 11.04 1.76
N ASP A 56 9.64 10.24 2.82
CA ASP A 56 10.38 9.00 2.96
C ASP A 56 9.85 7.89 2.04
N THR A 57 8.54 7.87 1.78
CA THR A 57 7.92 7.00 0.78
C THR A 57 8.44 7.35 -0.62
N VAL A 58 8.47 8.65 -0.98
CA VAL A 58 9.02 9.12 -2.26
C VAL A 58 10.50 8.76 -2.39
N LYS A 59 11.31 8.97 -1.34
CA LYS A 59 12.74 8.60 -1.33
C LYS A 59 12.90 7.11 -1.60
N SER A 60 12.11 6.27 -0.93
CA SER A 60 12.16 4.81 -1.09
C SER A 60 11.86 4.38 -2.53
N ILE A 61 10.86 4.99 -3.17
CA ILE A 61 10.53 4.73 -4.58
C ILE A 61 11.65 5.19 -5.52
N LYS A 62 12.28 6.34 -5.24
CA LYS A 62 13.34 6.92 -6.10
C LYS A 62 14.71 6.23 -5.96
N LYS A 63 14.94 5.46 -4.90
CA LYS A 63 16.28 4.90 -4.64
C LYS A 63 16.78 4.08 -5.85
N PRO A 64 17.97 4.38 -6.37
CA PRO A 64 18.52 3.72 -7.55
C PRO A 64 18.88 2.27 -7.25
N GLU A 65 18.89 1.41 -8.27
CA GLU A 65 19.12 -0.04 -8.11
C GLU A 65 20.47 -0.41 -7.50
N GLN A 66 21.45 0.48 -7.64
CA GLN A 66 22.82 0.28 -7.19
C GLN A 66 23.04 0.65 -5.71
N ASP A 67 22.02 1.21 -5.04
CA ASP A 67 22.08 1.50 -3.61
C ASP A 67 21.95 0.20 -2.81
N GLN A 68 22.97 -0.12 -2.02
CA GLN A 68 23.03 -1.35 -1.21
C GLN A 68 21.97 -1.37 -0.10
N ASP A 69 21.49 -0.19 0.33
CA ASP A 69 20.43 -0.03 1.33
C ASP A 69 19.08 0.26 0.67
N ARG A 70 18.87 -0.20 -0.57
CA ARG A 70 17.62 -0.01 -1.29
C ARG A 70 16.54 -0.93 -0.72
N ILE A 71 15.40 -0.34 -0.42
CA ILE A 71 14.16 -1.08 -0.20
C ILE A 71 13.39 -1.10 -1.52
N HIS A 72 13.11 -2.29 -2.03
CA HIS A 72 12.30 -2.46 -3.23
C HIS A 72 10.82 -2.40 -2.85
N VAL A 73 10.15 -1.38 -3.34
CA VAL A 73 8.71 -1.20 -3.12
C VAL A 73 7.95 -1.75 -4.32
N PHE A 74 7.01 -2.67 -4.06
CA PHE A 74 6.15 -3.27 -5.07
C PHE A 74 4.68 -2.98 -4.78
N ILE A 75 3.89 -2.85 -5.84
CA ILE A 75 2.44 -2.76 -5.82
C ILE A 75 1.88 -4.11 -6.27
N ALA A 76 0.99 -4.69 -5.47
CA ALA A 76 0.31 -5.95 -5.76
C ALA A 76 -1.11 -5.70 -6.27
N GLU A 77 -1.32 -5.74 -7.58
CA GLU A 77 -2.62 -5.51 -8.19
C GLU A 77 -3.41 -6.82 -8.29
N ALA A 78 -4.67 -6.82 -7.84
CA ALA A 78 -5.58 -7.95 -8.01
C ALA A 78 -6.66 -7.62 -9.02
N GLU A 79 -6.97 -8.57 -9.90
CA GLU A 79 -8.19 -8.51 -10.70
C GLU A 79 -9.38 -8.81 -9.78
N THR A 80 -10.24 -7.81 -9.57
CA THR A 80 -11.53 -8.05 -8.95
C THR A 80 -12.47 -8.59 -10.03
N PRO A 81 -13.19 -9.71 -9.80
CA PRO A 81 -14.20 -10.15 -10.75
C PRO A 81 -15.21 -9.01 -10.91
N ASP A 82 -15.43 -8.56 -12.15
CA ASP A 82 -16.41 -7.53 -12.47
C ASP A 82 -17.71 -7.84 -11.73
N SER A 83 -18.02 -7.05 -10.71
CA SER A 83 -19.35 -7.04 -10.15
C SER A 83 -20.26 -6.51 -11.24
N VAL A 84 -20.87 -7.42 -11.99
CA VAL A 84 -21.89 -7.13 -12.99
C VAL A 84 -22.91 -6.18 -12.38
N ASN A 85 -22.94 -4.96 -12.94
CA ASN A 85 -23.90 -3.87 -12.70
C ASN A 85 -23.97 -3.30 -11.28
N ARG A 86 -23.38 -2.11 -11.11
CA ARG A 86 -24.18 -0.86 -11.03
C ARG A 86 -23.33 0.29 -11.56
N ASN A 87 -23.90 1.04 -12.49
CA ASN A 87 -23.38 2.30 -13.01
C ASN A 87 -22.73 3.12 -11.89
N GLU A 88 -21.42 3.29 -11.93
CA GLU A 88 -20.72 4.57 -11.89
C GLU A 88 -19.21 4.34 -11.74
N HIS A 89 -18.49 5.35 -12.21
CA HIS A 89 -17.07 5.46 -12.47
C HIS A 89 -16.12 4.83 -11.43
N THR A 90 -14.95 4.40 -11.94
CA THR A 90 -13.71 3.99 -11.24
C THR A 90 -13.67 2.61 -10.56
N GLY A 91 -12.99 1.67 -11.23
CA GLY A 91 -12.65 0.35 -10.70
C GLY A 91 -11.87 0.45 -9.40
N ARG A 92 -12.46 -0.07 -8.32
CA ARG A 92 -11.80 -0.17 -7.02
C ARG A 92 -10.79 -1.31 -7.05
N LYS A 93 -9.51 -0.95 -7.10
CA LYS A 93 -8.39 -1.84 -6.81
C LYS A 93 -8.29 -2.01 -5.30
N THR A 94 -8.55 -3.21 -4.78
CA THR A 94 -8.21 -3.56 -3.39
C THR A 94 -6.79 -4.10 -3.39
N VAL A 95 -5.86 -3.41 -2.73
CA VAL A 95 -4.43 -3.72 -2.82
C VAL A 95 -3.77 -3.57 -1.45
N CYS A 96 -3.07 -4.62 -1.03
CA CYS A 96 -2.31 -4.67 0.22
C CYS A 96 -0.87 -4.18 0.00
N ALA A 97 -0.40 -3.28 0.85
CA ALA A 97 1.01 -2.97 0.99
C ALA A 97 1.58 -3.81 2.16
N CYS A 98 2.46 -4.76 1.88
CA CYS A 98 3.26 -5.43 2.91
C CYS A 98 4.68 -4.90 2.86
N TRP A 99 5.12 -4.23 3.92
CA TRP A 99 6.54 -4.02 4.16
C TRP A 99 7.07 -5.18 5.01
N GLY A 100 8.22 -5.72 4.59
CA GLY A 100 8.90 -6.82 5.26
C GLY A 100 9.12 -6.51 6.74
N CYS A 101 8.68 -7.43 7.59
CA CYS A 101 8.92 -7.41 9.01
C CYS A 101 10.42 -7.60 9.26
N GLY A 102 11.16 -6.50 9.44
CA GLY A 102 12.46 -6.51 10.07
C GLY A 102 12.26 -6.75 11.57
N ILE A 103 12.04 -8.01 11.93
CA ILE A 103 12.15 -8.47 13.32
C ILE A 103 13.65 -8.39 13.64
N MET A 104 13.99 -7.50 14.57
CA MET A 104 15.29 -7.46 15.24
C MET A 104 15.51 -8.74 16.04
#